data_AF-A0ABD5XUQ0-F1
#
_entry.id   AF-A0ABD5XUQ0-F1
#
_cell.length_a   1.000
_cell.length_b   1.000
_cell.length_c   1.000
_cell.angle_alpha   90.00
_cell.angle_beta   90.00
_cell.angle_gamma   90.00
#
_symmetry.space_group_name_H-M   'P 1'
#
loop_
_entity.id
_entity.type
_entity.pdbx_description
1 polymer ?
#
loop_
_entity_poly.entity_id
_entity_poly.type
_entity_poly.pdbx_seq_one_letter_code
_entity_poly.pdbx_strand_id
1 'polypeptide(L)'
;MNALDADPKVDADRLLVGSLAGRVLAGAALAARVVDAADVVVALPTGEPVLADRVRAAGDAVAGAGGPTVEVAVADAAYMTGEPTALLEALEGADRVEARRRPPGPEAWGLFERPTLVHTPRTLAAVARAVASPTIPTSTPTRPTRAPGW
;
A
#
# COMPACT_ATOMS: atom_id res chain seq x y z
N MET A 1 -1.72 0.59 3.28
CA MET A 1 -1.80 0.93 1.84
C MET A 1 -1.55 2.41 1.67
N ASN A 2 -0.50 2.80 0.95
CA ASN A 2 -0.16 4.20 0.70
C ASN A 2 -0.74 4.68 -0.64
N ALA A 3 -1.87 5.39 -0.64
CA ALA A 3 -2.46 5.98 -1.85
C ALA A 3 -2.10 7.47 -2.02
N LEU A 4 -1.00 7.92 -1.40
CA LEU A 4 -0.44 9.25 -1.55
C LEU A 4 0.66 9.20 -2.61
N ASP A 5 0.38 9.78 -3.77
CA ASP A 5 1.38 9.96 -4.81
C ASP A 5 2.39 11.05 -4.36
N ALA A 6 3.68 10.74 -4.47
CA ALA A 6 4.75 11.65 -3.99
C ALA A 6 4.86 12.92 -4.85
N ASP A 7 4.58 12.82 -6.14
CA ASP A 7 4.53 13.96 -7.05
C ASP A 7 3.09 14.49 -7.11
N PRO A 8 2.83 15.76 -6.74
CA PRO A 8 1.48 16.34 -6.77
C PRO A 8 0.87 16.41 -8.18
N LYS A 9 1.65 16.20 -9.24
CA LYS A 9 1.16 16.11 -10.63
C LYS A 9 0.71 14.70 -11.01
N VAL A 10 0.94 13.72 -10.15
CA VAL A 10 0.56 12.33 -10.35
C VAL A 10 -0.61 12.02 -9.43
N ASP A 11 -1.68 11.46 -9.99
CA ASP A 11 -2.85 11.02 -9.23
C ASP A 11 -3.21 9.55 -9.51
N ALA A 12 -2.23 8.77 -10.00
CA ALA A 12 -2.44 7.41 -10.47
C ALA A 12 -2.93 6.47 -9.36
N ASP A 13 -2.34 6.55 -8.16
CA ASP A 13 -2.73 5.70 -7.04
C ASP A 13 -4.10 6.13 -6.49
N ARG A 14 -4.36 7.45 -6.40
CA ARG A 14 -5.68 8.00 -6.05
C ARG A 14 -6.77 7.55 -7.02
N LEU A 15 -6.54 7.71 -8.33
CA LEU A 15 -7.48 7.33 -9.39
C LEU A 15 -7.73 5.82 -9.40
N LEU A 16 -6.68 5.02 -9.21
CA LEU A 16 -6.80 3.56 -9.17
C LEU A 16 -7.69 3.11 -8.01
N VAL A 17 -7.48 3.65 -6.80
CA VAL A 17 -8.33 3.35 -5.64
C VAL A 17 -9.75 3.86 -5.88
N GLY A 18 -9.93 5.07 -6.42
CA GLY A 18 -11.25 5.65 -6.66
C GLY A 18 -12.08 4.96 -7.74
N SER A 19 -11.41 4.31 -8.69
CA SER A 19 -12.07 3.61 -9.81
C SER A 19 -12.26 2.11 -9.52
N LEU A 20 -11.31 1.48 -8.81
CA LEU A 20 -11.23 0.03 -8.67
C LEU A 20 -10.97 -0.41 -7.22
N ALA A 21 -11.54 0.28 -6.23
CA ALA A 21 -11.35 0.01 -4.80
C ALA A 21 -11.42 -1.48 -4.45
N GLY A 22 -12.46 -2.19 -4.92
CA GLY A 22 -12.62 -3.63 -4.66
C GLY A 22 -11.45 -4.48 -5.18
N ARG A 23 -10.87 -4.16 -6.34
CA ARG A 23 -9.72 -4.90 -6.89
C ARG A 23 -8.43 -4.62 -6.11
N VAL A 24 -8.22 -3.36 -5.72
CA VAL A 24 -7.07 -2.97 -4.91
C VAL A 24 -7.16 -3.62 -3.52
N LEU A 25 -8.32 -3.54 -2.87
CA LEU A 25 -8.56 -4.13 -1.55
C LEU A 25 -8.55 -5.65 -1.57
N ALA A 26 -8.96 -6.31 -2.66
CA ALA A 26 -8.76 -7.74 -2.82
C ALA A 26 -7.28 -8.11 -2.78
N GLY A 27 -6.42 -7.32 -3.42
CA GLY A 27 -4.97 -7.46 -3.35
C GLY A 27 -4.42 -7.23 -1.94
N ALA A 28 -4.94 -6.22 -1.25
CA ALA A 28 -4.60 -5.94 0.14
C ALA A 28 -5.00 -7.09 1.07
N ALA A 29 -6.19 -7.66 0.90
CA ALA A 29 -6.68 -8.80 1.68
C ALA A 29 -5.84 -10.07 1.44
N LEU A 30 -5.40 -10.30 0.19
CA LEU A 30 -4.46 -11.38 -0.12
C LEU A 30 -3.13 -11.19 0.60
N ALA A 31 -2.56 -9.98 0.56
CA ALA A 31 -1.31 -9.66 1.24
C ALA A 31 -1.45 -9.81 2.77
N ALA A 32 -2.52 -9.24 3.35
CA ALA A 32 -2.82 -9.32 4.77
C ALA A 32 -2.89 -10.77 5.25
N ARG A 33 -3.57 -11.65 4.50
CA ARG A 33 -3.64 -13.09 4.82
C ARG A 33 -2.28 -13.79 4.79
N VAL A 34 -1.37 -13.39 3.91
CA VAL A 34 -0.02 -13.99 3.82
C VAL A 34 0.84 -13.61 5.02
N VAL A 35 0.67 -12.38 5.54
CA VAL A 35 1.46 -11.86 6.67
C VAL A 35 0.71 -11.91 8.00
N ASP A 36 -0.45 -12.57 8.04
CA ASP A 36 -1.34 -12.69 9.21
C ASP A 36 -1.75 -11.33 9.83
N ALA A 37 -2.03 -10.34 8.97
CA ALA A 37 -2.53 -9.04 9.41
C ALA A 37 -4.05 -9.05 9.56
N ALA A 38 -4.55 -8.61 10.72
CA ALA A 38 -5.98 -8.51 11.02
C ALA A 38 -6.65 -7.28 10.37
N ASP A 39 -5.87 -6.23 10.08
CA ASP A 39 -6.36 -4.95 9.57
C ASP A 39 -5.52 -4.42 8.40
N VAL A 40 -6.15 -3.56 7.61
CA VAL A 40 -5.54 -2.81 6.51
C VAL A 40 -5.90 -1.34 6.68
N VAL A 41 -4.89 -0.50 6.91
CA VAL A 41 -5.05 0.96 6.86
C VAL A 41 -4.86 1.45 5.44
N VAL A 42 -5.82 2.20 4.90
CA VAL A 42 -5.73 2.88 3.60
C VAL A 42 -5.54 4.37 3.84
N ALA A 43 -4.35 4.86 3.54
CA ALA A 43 -4.03 6.28 3.61
C ALA A 43 -4.46 6.97 2.31
N LEU A 44 -5.38 7.93 2.41
CA LEU A 44 -5.89 8.74 1.32
C LEU A 44 -5.50 10.22 1.49
N PRO A 45 -5.45 11.02 0.41
CA PRO A 45 -5.30 12.46 0.52
C PRO A 45 -6.41 13.10 1.36
N THR A 46 -6.10 14.18 2.07
CA THR A 46 -7.10 15.02 2.73
C THR A 46 -8.08 15.64 1.72
N GLY A 47 -9.31 15.97 2.17
CA GLY A 47 -10.30 16.65 1.33
C GLY A 47 -11.10 15.77 0.36
N GLU A 48 -11.02 14.44 0.48
CA GLU A 48 -11.63 13.46 -0.45
C GLU A 48 -12.72 12.58 0.24
N PRO A 49 -13.82 13.15 0.77
CA PRO A 49 -14.80 12.39 1.55
C PRO A 49 -15.53 11.32 0.73
N VAL A 50 -15.87 11.61 -0.53
CA VAL A 50 -16.55 10.66 -1.43
C VAL A 50 -15.66 9.46 -1.75
N LEU A 51 -14.35 9.68 -1.94
CA LEU A 51 -13.39 8.61 -2.13
C LEU A 51 -13.28 7.76 -0.86
N ALA A 52 -13.17 8.41 0.31
CA ALA A 52 -13.10 7.73 1.59
C ALA A 52 -14.33 6.83 1.82
N ASP A 53 -15.54 7.31 1.53
CA ASP A 53 -16.76 6.52 1.69
C ASP A 53 -16.83 5.32 0.73
N ARG A 54 -16.35 5.48 -0.51
CA ARG A 54 -16.24 4.35 -1.45
C ARG A 54 -15.26 3.29 -0.96
N VAL A 55 -14.12 3.72 -0.43
CA VAL A 55 -13.11 2.80 0.12
C VAL A 55 -13.64 2.09 1.36
N ARG A 56 -14.35 2.80 2.26
CA ARG A 56 -15.02 2.19 3.42
C ARG A 56 -16.04 1.15 3.00
N ALA A 57 -16.95 1.48 2.08
CA ALA A 57 -17.96 0.54 1.60
C ALA A 57 -17.35 -0.72 0.95
N ALA A 58 -16.27 -0.55 0.18
CA ALA A 58 -15.53 -1.68 -0.38
C ALA A 58 -14.78 -2.48 0.70
N GLY A 59 -14.29 -1.81 1.74
CA GLY A 59 -13.68 -2.40 2.93
C GLY A 59 -14.66 -3.25 3.73
N ASP A 60 -15.89 -2.75 3.95
CA ASP A 60 -16.97 -3.48 4.62
C ASP A 60 -17.32 -4.76 3.85
N ALA A 61 -17.34 -4.70 2.52
CA ALA A 61 -17.56 -5.89 1.68
C ALA A 61 -16.41 -6.91 1.82
N VAL A 62 -15.15 -6.47 1.94
CA VAL A 62 -14.00 -7.35 2.20
C VAL A 62 -14.10 -8.00 3.57
N ALA A 63 -14.40 -7.22 4.61
CA ALA A 63 -14.58 -7.73 5.97
C ALA A 63 -15.76 -8.70 6.08
N GLY A 64 -16.90 -8.36 5.45
CA GLY A 64 -18.09 -9.23 5.38
C GLY A 64 -17.86 -10.55 4.63
N ALA A 65 -16.84 -10.62 3.79
CA ALA A 65 -16.39 -11.84 3.12
C ALA A 65 -15.33 -12.63 3.92
N GLY A 66 -15.08 -12.26 5.18
CA GLY A 66 -14.07 -12.89 6.05
C GLY A 66 -12.63 -12.40 5.81
N GLY A 67 -12.47 -11.25 5.14
CA GLY A 67 -11.18 -10.57 5.00
C GLY A 67 -10.80 -9.72 6.22
N PRO A 68 -9.66 -9.01 6.16
CA PRO A 68 -9.25 -8.10 7.23
C PRO A 68 -10.22 -6.92 7.34
N THR A 69 -10.24 -6.27 8.51
CA THR A 69 -10.89 -4.97 8.65
C THR A 69 -10.15 -3.92 7.82
N VAL A 70 -10.87 -2.92 7.31
CA VAL A 70 -10.29 -1.85 6.52
C VAL A 70 -10.58 -0.52 7.18
N GLU A 71 -9.52 0.19 7.53
CA GLU A 71 -9.60 1.53 8.10
C GLU A 71 -9.14 2.55 7.06
N VAL A 72 -9.87 3.66 6.94
CA VAL A 72 -9.48 4.77 6.06
C VAL A 72 -8.91 5.88 6.92
N ALA A 73 -7.62 6.13 6.73
CA ALA A 73 -6.92 7.27 7.31
C ALA A 73 -6.68 8.34 6.24
N VAL A 74 -6.63 9.60 6.66
CA VAL A 74 -6.32 10.72 5.78
C VAL A 74 -5.01 11.34 6.20
N ALA A 75 -4.17 11.69 5.23
CA ALA A 75 -2.92 12.40 5.46
C ALA A 75 -2.68 13.38 4.32
N ASP A 76 -2.00 14.50 4.62
CA ASP A 76 -1.69 15.49 3.61
C ASP A 76 -0.73 14.92 2.59
N ALA A 77 -1.10 15.02 1.31
CA ALA A 77 -0.26 14.59 0.20
C ALA A 77 0.93 15.56 0.05
N ALA A 78 1.98 15.32 0.82
CA ALA A 78 3.26 15.98 0.70
C ALA A 78 4.30 15.01 0.13
N TYR A 79 5.32 15.53 -0.56
CA TYR A 79 6.39 14.72 -1.16
C TYR A 79 6.98 13.67 -0.19
N MET A 80 7.10 14.02 1.09
CA MET A 80 7.62 13.13 2.12
C MET A 80 6.72 11.92 2.40
N THR A 81 5.40 12.04 2.26
CA THR A 81 4.44 10.96 2.54
C THR A 81 4.45 9.84 1.50
N GLY A 82 5.14 10.03 0.37
CA GLY A 82 5.48 8.95 -0.55
C GLY A 82 6.50 7.96 0.03
N GLU A 83 7.30 8.38 1.02
CA GLU A 83 8.22 7.50 1.75
C GLU A 83 7.43 6.66 2.77
N PRO A 84 7.54 5.31 2.74
CA PRO A 84 6.70 4.43 3.55
C PRO A 84 6.72 4.68 5.06
N THR A 85 7.86 5.02 5.64
CA THR A 85 8.03 5.25 7.07
C THR A 85 7.65 6.67 7.49
N ALA A 86 7.83 7.65 6.62
CA ALA A 86 7.29 8.99 6.82
C ALA A 86 5.75 8.98 6.84
N LEU A 87 5.11 8.14 6.02
CA LEU A 87 3.67 7.91 6.14
C LEU A 87 3.28 7.40 7.54
N LEU A 88 4.06 6.50 8.13
CA LEU A 88 3.74 5.97 9.47
C LEU A 88 3.75 7.07 10.53
N GLU A 89 4.76 7.94 10.51
CA GLU A 89 4.82 9.12 11.40
C GLU A 89 3.61 10.04 11.21
N ALA A 90 3.21 10.28 9.96
CA ALA A 90 2.04 11.10 9.66
C ALA A 90 0.74 10.49 10.21
N LEU A 91 0.57 9.17 10.08
CA LEU A 91 -0.59 8.44 10.61
C LEU A 91 -0.61 8.36 12.14
N GLU A 92 0.56 8.38 12.77
CA GLU A 92 0.71 8.43 14.24
C GLU A 92 0.52 9.83 14.82
N GLY A 93 0.39 10.86 13.97
CA GLY A 93 0.16 12.23 14.38
C GLY A 93 1.41 12.98 14.82
N ALA A 94 2.59 12.60 14.29
CA ALA A 94 3.83 13.30 14.58
C ALA A 94 3.76 14.77 14.16
N ASP A 95 4.16 15.69 15.05
CA ASP A 95 4.23 17.14 14.79
C ASP A 95 5.17 17.46 13.61
N ARG A 96 6.13 16.58 13.34
CA ARG A 96 7.10 16.69 12.25
C ARG A 96 7.32 15.33 11.62
N VAL A 97 6.90 15.20 10.37
CA VAL A 97 7.02 13.98 9.58
C VAL A 97 8.44 13.84 9.00
N GLU A 98 9.15 12.78 9.38
CA GLU A 98 10.45 12.42 8.84
C GLU A 98 10.51 10.91 8.54
N ALA A 99 11.34 10.50 7.59
CA ALA A 99 11.57 9.08 7.37
C ALA A 99 12.30 8.46 8.58
N ARG A 100 11.81 7.30 9.06
CA ARG A 100 12.41 6.60 10.20
C ARG A 100 13.81 6.10 9.84
N ARG A 101 14.73 6.19 10.80
CA ARG A 101 16.05 5.56 10.66
C ARG A 101 15.89 4.05 10.63
N ARG A 102 16.63 3.40 9.75
CA ARG A 102 16.67 1.94 9.58
C ARG A 102 18.10 1.44 9.81
N PRO A 103 18.31 0.25 10.39
CA PRO A 103 17.31 -0.71 10.93
C PRO A 103 16.84 -0.40 12.37
N PRO A 104 15.70 -0.96 12.85
CA PRO A 104 14.81 -1.92 12.17
C PRO A 104 13.89 -1.27 11.11
N GLY A 105 13.38 -2.08 10.17
CA GLY A 105 12.39 -1.65 9.17
C GLY A 105 10.94 -1.75 9.69
N PRO A 106 9.96 -1.24 8.92
CA PRO A 106 8.55 -1.25 9.31
C PRO A 106 7.99 -2.66 9.48
N GLU A 107 8.57 -3.66 8.83
CA GLU A 107 8.25 -5.09 9.00
C GLU A 107 8.53 -5.60 10.41
N ALA A 108 9.38 -4.92 11.18
CA ALA A 108 9.64 -5.22 12.58
C ALA A 108 9.02 -4.16 13.51
N TRP A 109 9.15 -2.88 13.18
CA TRP A 109 8.65 -1.76 14.00
C TRP A 109 7.95 -0.72 13.13
N GLY A 110 6.67 -0.97 12.85
CA GLY A 110 5.83 -0.17 11.95
C GLY A 110 4.83 0.72 12.69
N LEU A 111 3.62 0.79 12.14
CA LEU A 111 2.52 1.62 12.62
C LEU A 111 2.12 1.24 14.04
N PHE A 112 2.11 2.21 14.96
CA PHE A 112 1.82 2.01 16.38
C PHE A 112 2.64 0.86 17.00
N GLU A 113 3.92 0.79 16.61
CA GLU A 113 4.88 -0.22 17.07
C GLU A 113 4.55 -1.67 16.63
N ARG A 114 3.62 -1.84 15.67
CA ARG A 114 3.25 -3.15 15.12
C ARG A 114 4.02 -3.45 13.84
N PRO A 115 4.44 -4.70 13.59
CA PRO A 115 4.92 -5.14 12.28
C PRO A 115 3.97 -4.70 11.16
N THR A 116 4.47 -3.93 10.19
CA THR A 116 3.63 -3.28 9.17
C THR A 116 4.19 -3.46 7.77
N LEU A 117 3.36 -3.99 6.88
CA LEU A 117 3.62 -4.04 5.45
C LEU A 117 3.06 -2.79 4.76
N VAL A 118 3.93 -1.99 4.14
CA VAL A 118 3.53 -0.75 3.45
C VAL A 118 3.75 -0.90 1.94
N HIS A 119 2.66 -0.84 1.17
CA HIS A 119 2.68 -0.88 -0.29
C HIS A 119 1.65 0.06 -0.91
N THR A 120 1.90 0.44 -2.18
CA THR A 120 1.01 1.28 -2.99
C THR A 120 -0.19 0.51 -3.53
N PRO A 121 -1.31 1.19 -3.87
CA PRO A 121 -2.44 0.62 -4.57
C PRO A 121 -2.06 -0.16 -5.83
N ARG A 122 -1.16 0.39 -6.66
CA ARG A 122 -0.68 -0.30 -7.87
C ARG A 122 -0.03 -1.64 -7.56
N THR A 123 0.78 -1.73 -6.50
CA THR A 123 1.42 -2.98 -6.08
C THR A 123 0.36 -4.01 -5.67
N LEU A 124 -0.61 -3.61 -4.86
CA LEU A 124 -1.65 -4.52 -4.36
C LEU A 124 -2.60 -4.95 -5.48
N ALA A 125 -2.96 -4.04 -6.40
CA ALA A 125 -3.71 -4.38 -7.61
C ALA A 125 -2.95 -5.37 -8.51
N ALA A 126 -1.63 -5.23 -8.61
CA ALA A 126 -0.78 -6.18 -9.33
C ALA A 126 -0.76 -7.56 -8.65
N VAL A 127 -0.71 -7.62 -7.32
CA VAL A 127 -0.86 -8.89 -6.57
C VAL A 127 -2.19 -9.56 -6.88
N ALA A 128 -3.30 -8.82 -6.81
CA ALA A 128 -4.62 -9.36 -7.16
C ALA A 128 -4.66 -9.91 -8.59
N ARG A 129 -4.06 -9.19 -9.55
CA ARG A 129 -3.96 -9.64 -10.94
C ARG A 129 -3.10 -10.89 -11.08
N ALA A 130 -1.93 -10.94 -10.45
CA ALA A 130 -1.00 -12.05 -10.56
C ALA A 130 -1.62 -13.36 -10.01
N VAL A 131 -2.36 -13.29 -8.91
CA VAL A 131 -3.06 -14.44 -8.34
C VAL A 131 -4.24 -14.88 -9.22
N ALA A 132 -4.99 -13.93 -9.79
CA ALA A 132 -6.12 -14.24 -10.68
C ALA A 132 -5.69 -14.76 -12.06
N SER A 133 -4.47 -14.47 -12.50
CA SER A 133 -3.94 -14.85 -13.81
C SER A 133 -2.45 -15.15 -13.70
N PRO A 134 -2.07 -16.32 -13.14
CA PRO A 134 -0.68 -16.68 -12.92
C PRO A 134 0.02 -16.95 -14.25
N THR A 135 0.64 -15.93 -14.82
CA THR A 135 1.59 -16.10 -15.93
C THR A 135 2.99 -16.26 -15.33
N ILE A 136 3.52 -17.48 -15.36
CA ILE A 136 4.93 -17.72 -15.07
C ILE A 136 5.72 -17.30 -16.32
N PRO A 137 6.67 -16.34 -16.23
CA PRO A 137 7.53 -16.04 -17.36
C PRO A 137 8.32 -17.30 -17.72
N THR A 138 8.11 -17.82 -18.93
CA THR A 138 8.77 -19.04 -19.44
C THR A 138 10.19 -18.78 -19.93
N SER A 139 10.69 -17.55 -19.87
CA SER A 139 12.07 -17.26 -20.26
C SER A 139 13.04 -17.80 -19.22
N THR A 140 13.82 -18.82 -19.61
CA THR A 140 15.01 -19.26 -18.89
C THR A 140 15.88 -18.04 -18.57
N PRO A 141 16.30 -17.83 -17.30
CA PRO A 141 17.18 -16.71 -16.97
C PRO A 141 18.46 -16.83 -17.81
N THR A 142 18.68 -15.86 -18.70
CA THR A 142 19.92 -15.75 -19.45
C THR A 142 21.04 -15.48 -18.43
N ARG A 143 21.97 -16.42 -18.30
CA ARG A 143 23.15 -16.26 -17.46
C ARG A 143 23.82 -14.93 -17.82
N PRO A 144 24.04 -14.01 -16.87
CA PRO A 144 24.69 -12.75 -17.19
C PRO A 144 26.06 -13.05 -17.81
N THR A 145 26.26 -12.61 -19.06
CA THR A 145 27.58 -12.62 -19.69
C THR A 145 28.44 -11.66 -18.88
N ARG A 146 29.46 -12.22 -18.21
CA ARG A 146 30.49 -11.45 -17.51
C ARG A 146 31.03 -10.40 -18.49
N ALA A 147 30.78 -9.11 -18.23
CA ALA A 147 31.45 -8.06 -18.98
C ALA A 147 32.97 -8.21 -18.77
N PRO A 148 33.80 -8.04 -19.81
CA PRO A 148 35.24 -8.02 -19.63
C PRO A 148 35.59 -6.88 -18.65
N GLY A 149 36.49 -7.19 -17.72
CA GLY A 149 36.82 -6.37 -16.57
C GLY A 149 37.24 -4.95 -16.94
N TRP A 150 36.84 -4.02 -16.06
CA TRP A 150 37.46 -2.71 -15.90
C TRP A 150 38.24 -2.75 -14.60
#